data_AF-A0A0K0ER25-F1
#
_entry.id   AF-A0A0K0ER25-F1
#
_cell.length_a   1.000
_cell.length_b   1.000
_cell.length_c   1.000
_cell.angle_alpha   90.00
_cell.angle_beta   90.00
_cell.angle_gamma   90.00
#
_symmetry.space_group_name_H-M   'P 1'
#
loop_
_entity.id
_entity.type
_entity.pdbx_description
1 polymer ?
#
loop_
_entity_poly.entity_id
_entity_poly.type
_entity_poly.pdbx_seq_one_letter_code
_entity_poly.pdbx_strand_id
1 'polypeptide(L)'
;MQASPISTSIPLSFSKSLNEIKAEQAINLDILRVKLVGVSMKDIVPMLVSRRVLKSHEMNEVYSKENSNEQIETLINILKTKNHWMGPFIDSLIRNGQFALVREIIDESNVNRSTSESPK
;
A
#
# COMPACT_ATOMS: atom_id res chain seq x y z
N MET A 1 30.29 30.44 -37.25
CA MET A 1 30.11 29.43 -36.18
C MET A 1 28.66 29.47 -35.75
N GLN A 2 27.84 28.49 -36.16
CA GLN A 2 26.45 28.37 -35.71
C GLN A 2 26.36 27.15 -34.80
N ALA A 3 25.91 27.34 -33.56
CA ALA A 3 25.68 26.27 -32.60
C ALA A 3 24.25 25.74 -32.78
N SER A 4 24.12 24.43 -33.02
CA SER A 4 22.82 23.75 -33.02
C SER A 4 22.35 23.53 -31.57
N PRO A 5 21.07 23.76 -31.25
CA PRO A 5 20.52 23.50 -29.93
C PRO A 5 20.33 21.98 -29.72
N ILE A 6 20.77 21.48 -28.58
CA ILE A 6 20.52 20.11 -28.10
C ILE A 6 19.04 20.03 -27.70
N SER A 7 18.20 19.44 -28.55
CA SER A 7 16.85 19.02 -28.18
C SER A 7 16.93 17.71 -27.40
N THR A 8 17.17 17.80 -26.10
CA THR A 8 17.00 16.64 -25.20
C THR A 8 15.50 16.42 -25.02
N SER A 9 14.90 15.57 -25.85
CA SER A 9 13.56 15.03 -25.61
C SER A 9 13.62 14.14 -24.37
N ILE A 10 13.24 14.67 -23.21
CA ILE A 10 13.02 13.84 -22.02
C ILE A 10 11.78 12.99 -22.32
N PRO A 11 11.88 11.65 -22.35
CA PRO A 11 10.71 10.80 -22.51
C PRO A 11 9.77 11.09 -21.34
N LEU A 12 8.55 11.51 -21.61
CA LEU A 12 7.50 11.56 -20.60
C LEU A 12 7.33 10.14 -20.06
N SER A 13 7.56 9.95 -18.76
CA SER A 13 7.27 8.69 -18.09
C SER A 13 5.78 8.40 -18.28
N PHE A 14 5.46 7.45 -19.16
CA PHE A 14 4.09 6.99 -19.33
C PHE A 14 3.55 6.52 -17.98
N SER A 15 2.29 6.84 -17.68
CA SER A 15 1.62 6.34 -16.48
C SER A 15 1.64 4.82 -16.48
N LYS A 16 1.85 4.20 -15.31
CA LYS A 16 1.78 2.74 -15.15
C LYS A 16 0.49 2.18 -15.75
N SER A 17 0.59 1.02 -16.40
CA SER A 17 -0.60 0.33 -16.89
C SER A 17 -1.50 -0.11 -15.72
N LEU A 18 -2.80 -0.31 -15.98
CA LEU A 18 -3.71 -0.80 -14.92
C LEU A 18 -3.25 -2.14 -14.33
N ASN A 19 -2.62 -2.99 -15.16
CA ASN A 19 -2.08 -4.27 -14.72
C ASN A 19 -0.86 -4.09 -13.81
N GLU A 20 0.04 -3.16 -14.13
CA GLU A 20 1.16 -2.81 -13.25
C GLU A 20 0.68 -2.26 -11.91
N ILE A 21 -0.34 -1.40 -11.90
CA ILE A 21 -0.91 -0.85 -10.67
C ILE A 21 -1.51 -1.98 -9.82
N LYS A 22 -2.24 -2.92 -10.44
CA LYS A 22 -2.82 -4.07 -9.73
C LYS A 22 -1.75 -5.03 -9.20
N ALA A 23 -0.67 -5.25 -9.96
CA ALA A 23 0.46 -6.07 -9.53
C ALA A 23 1.18 -5.43 -8.33
N GLU A 24 1.43 -4.12 -8.38
CA GLU A 24 2.00 -3.36 -7.25
C GLU A 24 1.09 -3.40 -6.02
N GLN A 25 -0.23 -3.26 -6.21
CA GLN A 25 -1.19 -3.42 -5.11
C GLN A 25 -1.15 -4.81 -4.50
N ALA A 26 -1.07 -5.87 -5.31
CA ALA A 26 -0.99 -7.23 -4.80
C ALA A 26 0.27 -7.46 -3.96
N ILE A 27 1.43 -7.01 -4.45
CA ILE A 27 2.71 -7.07 -3.72
C ILE A 27 2.60 -6.32 -2.38
N ASN A 28 2.04 -5.11 -2.39
CA ASN A 28 1.87 -4.32 -1.17
C ASN A 28 0.97 -5.03 -0.15
N LEU A 29 -0.11 -5.69 -0.59
CA LEU A 29 -0.98 -6.46 0.30
C LEU A 29 -0.27 -7.68 0.89
N ASP A 30 0.59 -8.35 0.12
CA ASP A 30 1.38 -9.49 0.61
C ASP A 30 2.42 -9.05 1.64
N ILE A 31 3.09 -7.90 1.43
CA ILE A 31 3.97 -7.28 2.43
C ILE A 31 3.17 -7.00 3.71
N LEU A 32 2.00 -6.37 3.58
CA LEU A 32 1.16 -6.06 4.75
C LEU A 32 0.75 -7.32 5.53
N ARG A 33 0.44 -8.43 4.85
CA ARG A 33 0.10 -9.70 5.51
C ARG A 33 1.17 -10.12 6.51
N VAL A 34 2.44 -10.01 6.13
CA VAL A 34 3.58 -10.40 6.96
C VAL A 34 3.84 -9.34 8.04
N LYS A 35 3.84 -8.07 7.66
CA LYS A 35 4.23 -6.96 8.53
C LYS A 35 3.21 -6.64 9.62
N LEU A 36 1.93 -6.94 9.41
CA LEU A 36 0.89 -6.62 10.39
C LEU A 36 0.73 -7.66 11.50
N VAL A 37 1.48 -8.75 11.47
CA VAL A 37 1.48 -9.74 12.55
C VAL A 37 1.88 -9.05 13.86
N GLY A 38 0.99 -9.10 14.86
CA GLY A 38 1.17 -8.45 16.16
C GLY A 38 0.70 -7.00 16.24
N VAL A 39 0.25 -6.39 15.13
CA VAL A 39 -0.35 -5.05 15.13
C VAL A 39 -1.84 -5.15 15.44
N SER A 40 -2.30 -4.38 16.43
CA SER A 40 -3.71 -4.33 16.80
C SER A 40 -4.54 -3.66 15.70
N MET A 41 -5.60 -4.33 15.22
CA MET A 41 -6.52 -3.74 14.24
C MET A 41 -7.24 -2.48 14.76
N LYS A 42 -7.34 -2.31 16.09
CA LYS A 42 -7.89 -1.10 16.71
C LYS A 42 -7.06 0.15 16.43
N ASP A 43 -5.79 -0.01 16.10
CA ASP A 43 -4.88 1.10 15.80
C ASP A 43 -5.08 1.57 14.35
N ILE A 44 -5.47 0.65 13.46
CA ILE A 44 -5.53 0.88 12.01
C ILE A 44 -6.96 1.19 11.54
N VAL A 45 -7.90 0.28 11.82
CA VAL A 45 -9.23 0.27 11.21
C VAL A 45 -10.03 1.55 11.47
N PRO A 46 -10.05 2.15 12.68
CA PRO A 46 -10.80 3.38 12.92
C PRO A 46 -10.34 4.53 12.02
N MET A 47 -9.01 4.65 11.80
CA MET A 47 -8.45 5.67 10.91
C MET A 47 -8.89 5.44 9.46
N LEU A 48 -8.88 4.18 8.99
CA LEU A 48 -9.32 3.85 7.65
C LEU A 48 -10.82 4.15 7.42
N VAL A 49 -11.66 4.00 8.45
CA VAL A 49 -13.07 4.42 8.40
C VAL A 49 -13.18 5.94 8.37
N SER A 50 -12.46 6.66 9.25
CA SER A 50 -12.45 8.12 9.27
C SER A 50 -11.96 8.73 7.94
N ARG A 51 -11.00 8.07 7.27
CA ARG A 51 -10.48 8.46 5.95
C ARG A 51 -11.33 7.93 4.78
N ARG A 52 -12.48 7.31 5.05
CA ARG A 52 -13.44 6.79 4.07
C ARG A 52 -12.87 5.70 3.15
N VAL A 53 -11.78 5.04 3.56
CA VAL A 53 -11.25 3.84 2.90
C VAL A 53 -12.17 2.66 3.18
N LEU A 54 -12.57 2.51 4.44
CA LEU A 54 -13.52 1.51 4.91
C LEU A 54 -14.87 2.13 5.23
N LYS A 55 -15.93 1.34 5.10
CA LYS A 55 -17.27 1.61 5.63
C LYS A 55 -17.42 1.01 7.03
N SER A 56 -18.43 1.47 7.77
CA SER A 56 -18.71 0.96 9.12
C SER A 56 -19.01 -0.54 9.15
N HIS A 57 -19.72 -1.08 8.15
CA HIS A 57 -19.98 -2.52 8.09
C HIS A 57 -18.71 -3.33 7.81
N GLU A 58 -17.76 -2.80 7.04
CA GLU A 58 -16.46 -3.44 6.77
C GLU A 58 -15.59 -3.46 8.04
N MET A 59 -15.63 -2.39 8.84
CA MET A 59 -15.00 -2.38 10.18
C MET A 59 -15.60 -3.45 11.10
N ASN A 60 -16.92 -3.60 11.10
CA ASN A 60 -17.58 -4.65 11.87
C ASN A 60 -17.20 -6.05 11.37
N GLU A 61 -17.07 -6.23 10.05
CA GLU A 61 -16.61 -7.49 9.46
C GLU A 61 -15.20 -7.86 9.94
N VAL A 62 -14.27 -6.90 9.94
CA VAL A 62 -12.92 -7.12 10.49
C VAL A 62 -13.00 -7.51 11.96
N TYR A 63 -13.70 -6.73 12.80
CA TYR A 63 -13.77 -7.00 14.23
C TYR A 63 -14.62 -8.21 14.62
N SER A 64 -15.42 -8.76 13.71
CA SER A 64 -16.16 -10.01 13.96
C SER A 64 -15.26 -11.24 14.04
N LYS A 65 -14.01 -11.14 13.56
CA LYS A 65 -13.04 -12.24 13.63
C LYS A 65 -12.39 -12.35 14.99
N GLU A 66 -12.25 -13.58 15.46
CA GLU A 66 -11.80 -13.87 16.83
C GLU A 66 -10.29 -13.65 17.01
N ASN A 67 -9.49 -14.00 16.01
CA ASN A 67 -8.03 -13.93 16.09
C ASN A 67 -7.46 -12.85 15.16
N SER A 68 -6.31 -12.31 15.55
CA SER A 68 -5.65 -11.20 14.82
C SER A 68 -5.32 -11.56 13.36
N ASN A 69 -4.99 -12.83 13.07
CA ASN A 69 -4.64 -13.24 11.71
C ASN A 69 -5.87 -13.21 10.78
N GLU A 70 -7.02 -13.70 11.24
CA GLU A 70 -8.27 -13.60 10.49
C GLU A 70 -8.72 -12.16 10.30
N GLN A 71 -8.50 -11.30 11.29
CA GLN A 71 -8.76 -9.87 11.15
C GLN A 71 -7.88 -9.24 10.06
N ILE A 72 -6.59 -9.59 10.03
CA ILE A 72 -5.64 -9.14 8.99
C ILE A 72 -6.09 -9.64 7.60
N GLU A 73 -6.42 -10.92 7.44
CA GLU A 73 -6.89 -11.45 6.16
C GLU A 73 -8.18 -10.79 5.69
N THR A 74 -9.11 -10.54 6.63
CA THR A 74 -10.36 -9.83 6.32
C THR A 74 -10.08 -8.41 5.84
N LEU A 75 -9.20 -7.69 6.55
CA LEU A 75 -8.78 -6.34 6.15
C LEU A 75 -8.12 -6.36 4.76
N ILE A 76 -7.21 -7.29 4.49
CA ILE A 76 -6.52 -7.43 3.20
C ILE A 76 -7.53 -7.70 2.06
N ASN A 77 -8.49 -8.60 2.28
CA ASN A 77 -9.54 -8.90 1.32
C ASN A 77 -10.38 -7.67 0.99
N ILE A 78 -10.71 -6.85 1.99
CA ILE A 78 -11.40 -5.59 1.78
C ILE A 78 -10.51 -4.61 1.00
N LEU A 79 -9.27 -4.39 1.44
CA LEU A 79 -8.32 -3.44 0.83
C LEU A 79 -8.01 -3.76 -0.64
N LYS A 80 -8.00 -5.04 -1.02
CA LYS A 80 -7.86 -5.48 -2.42
C LYS A 80 -8.91 -4.87 -3.37
N THR A 81 -10.08 -4.50 -2.84
CA THR A 81 -11.16 -3.86 -3.61
C THR A 81 -11.11 -2.33 -3.56
N LYS A 82 -10.21 -1.75 -2.77
CA LYS A 82 -10.11 -0.30 -2.56
C LYS A 82 -9.01 0.29 -3.43
N ASN A 83 -9.20 1.54 -3.80
CA ASN A 83 -8.16 2.36 -4.43
C ASN A 83 -7.57 3.32 -3.40
N HIS A 84 -6.31 3.71 -3.59
CA HIS A 84 -5.63 4.75 -2.79
C HIS A 84 -5.62 4.53 -1.27
N TRP A 85 -5.73 3.28 -0.82
CA TRP A 85 -5.77 2.95 0.60
C TRP A 85 -4.41 3.10 1.29
N MET A 86 -3.31 2.95 0.55
CA MET A 86 -1.95 2.91 1.11
C MET A 86 -1.59 4.19 1.89
N GLY A 87 -1.95 5.38 1.38
CA GLY A 87 -1.67 6.64 2.07
C GLY A 87 -2.35 6.75 3.45
N PRO A 88 -3.69 6.62 3.52
CA PRO A 88 -4.42 6.54 4.79
C PRO A 88 -3.95 5.41 5.72
N PHE A 89 -3.53 4.28 5.15
CA PHE A 89 -3.00 3.14 5.89
C PHE A 89 -1.68 3.49 6.58
N ILE A 90 -0.72 4.05 5.83
CA ILE A 90 0.54 4.52 6.40
C ILE A 90 0.31 5.65 7.43
N ASP A 91 -0.60 6.60 7.17
CA ASP A 91 -0.99 7.63 8.16
C ASP A 91 -1.50 7.00 9.46
N SER A 92 -2.27 5.91 9.38
CA SER A 92 -2.73 5.18 10.57
C SER A 92 -1.58 4.58 11.37
N LEU A 93 -0.60 3.95 10.72
CA LEU A 93 0.56 3.37 11.40
C LEU A 93 1.43 4.45 12.06
N ILE A 94 1.70 5.55 11.35
CA ILE A 94 2.46 6.70 11.87
C ILE A 94 1.81 7.27 13.13
N ARG A 95 0.49 7.47 13.12
CA ARG A 95 -0.25 8.03 14.26
C ARG A 95 -0.27 7.12 15.49
N ASN A 96 -0.08 5.82 15.30
CA ASN A 96 0.02 4.85 16.39
C ASN A 96 1.47 4.49 16.73
N GLY A 97 2.44 5.30 16.31
CA GLY A 97 3.84 5.13 16.69
C GLY A 97 4.60 4.01 15.96
N GLN A 98 3.99 3.39 14.95
CA GLN A 98 4.55 2.26 14.19
C GLN A 98 5.55 2.71 13.10
N PHE A 99 6.43 3.66 13.43
CA PHE A 99 7.35 4.28 12.45
C PHE A 99 8.36 3.28 11.87
N ALA A 100 8.87 2.36 12.68
CA ALA A 100 9.80 1.31 12.23
C ALA A 100 9.13 0.42 11.17
N LEU A 101 7.90 -0.02 11.46
CA LEU A 101 7.12 -0.84 10.54
C LEU A 101 6.84 -0.13 9.22
N VAL A 102 6.50 1.16 9.27
CA VAL A 102 6.28 1.98 8.06
C VAL A 102 7.52 2.02 7.19
N ARG A 103 8.72 2.19 7.77
CA ARG A 103 9.97 2.16 7.01
C ARG A 103 10.16 0.81 6.33
N GLU A 104 10.00 -0.29 7.06
CA GLU A 104 10.13 -1.64 6.50
C GLU A 104 9.15 -1.88 5.33
N ILE A 105 7.89 -1.46 5.46
CA ILE A 105 6.88 -1.60 4.40
C ILE A 105 7.28 -0.77 3.16
N ILE A 106 7.73 0.47 3.35
CA ILE A 106 8.15 1.34 2.26
C ILE A 106 9.40 0.78 1.58
N ASP A 107 10.37 0.31 2.34
CA ASP A 107 11.61 -0.24 1.81
C ASP A 107 11.34 -1.54 1.00
N GLU A 108 10.54 -2.47 1.52
CA GLU A 108 10.15 -3.68 0.78
C GLU A 108 9.33 -3.36 -0.48
N SER A 109 8.40 -2.40 -0.43
CA SER A 109 7.63 -2.02 -1.61
C SER A 109 8.50 -1.37 -2.72
N ASN A 110 9.51 -0.57 -2.32
CA ASN A 110 10.46 0.04 -3.26
C ASN A 110 11.44 -0.98 -3.86
N VAL A 111 11.90 -1.95 -3.06
CA VAL A 111 12.75 -3.05 -3.55
C VAL A 111 12.01 -3.83 -4.63
N ASN A 112 10.75 -4.20 -4.37
CA ASN A 112 9.94 -4.94 -5.34
C ASN A 112 9.66 -4.13 -6.63
N ARG A 113 9.50 -2.81 -6.50
CA ARG A 113 9.37 -1.92 -7.67
C ARG A 113 10.63 -1.86 -8.53
N SER A 114 11.81 -1.96 -7.93
CA SER A 114 13.08 -1.96 -8.66
C SER A 114 13.32 -3.30 -9.38
N THR A 115 12.81 -4.40 -8.84
CA THR A 115 12.95 -5.73 -9.46
C THR A 115 12.05 -5.94 -10.69
N SER A 116 10.98 -5.15 -10.87
CA SER A 116 10.12 -5.25 -12.06
C SER A 116 10.69 -4.57 -13.32
N GLU A 117 11.79 -3.81 -13.22
CA GLU A 117 12.42 -3.10 -14.34
C GLU A 117 13.64 -3.84 -14.95
N SER A 118 13.75 -5.16 -14.78
CA SER A 118 14.75 -6.00 -15.48
C SER A 118 14.22 -7.42 -15.64
N PRO A 119 13.95 -7.90 -16.87
CA PRO A 119 15.05 -8.42 -17.71
C PRO A 119 14.90 -8.24 -19.24
N LYS A 120 16.03 -7.88 -19.87
CA LYS A 120 16.40 -7.99 -21.31
C LYS A 120 15.67 -7.12 -22.33
#